data_AF-A0AA39PV35-F1
#
_entry.id   AF-A0AA39PV35-F1
#
_cell.length_a   1.000
_cell.length_b   1.000
_cell.length_c   1.000
_cell.angle_alpha   90.00
_cell.angle_beta   90.00
_cell.angle_gamma   90.00
#
_symmetry.space_group_name_H-M   'P 1'
#
loop_
_entity.id
_entity.type
_entity.pdbx_description
1 polymer ?
#
loop_
_entity_poly.entity_id
_entity_poly.type
_entity_poly.pdbx_seq_one_letter_code
_entity_poly.pdbx_strand_id
1 'polypeptide(L)'
;MPRILPRLIAKLADQPAQQHQRFVVKRKRKMSRHEPVPPRPSFDPSQYPESILLSPDNPITSSRQHVRRKTLPPRVFIAKGAKPRQGSMERPREMTAEERRWWSSPYLRMLSSSTRRCVITQQDLPTDFMIRLGLLQLPAPRANRSDNRSIIMPDGLEHSKFASRSSGRATYILCWKRVFDNLDPNMFRRVTANPHLHTLVVKQISHLLRLRILQELQLLAEQMQRWSTRLPVPPILRRLTREEFKDVKNTGTIPYPNAVALLVVPPLKPDPQSKKKLEGSMSPLPLTEEEEKIPPGVQDRPSLPLSTLYPMSSHMVTASDLPQQLSSPQVPFYNGVSLFPAGPQRASLHALLLRILTIERQARVRAKANSSTGMTNAKGDQKGSHAFLLCSDEETVKRGDTAAVAVALWRLRMFEEGTDWEESSRWVLRQKYRSVDVFE
;
A
#
# COMPACT_ATOMS: atom_id res chain seq x y z
N MET A 1 -25.83 -9.86 33.32
CA MET A 1 -25.89 -8.64 32.45
C MET A 1 -27.17 -7.78 32.61
N PRO A 2 -27.83 -7.64 33.77
CA PRO A 2 -29.14 -6.96 33.86
C PRO A 2 -29.09 -5.42 33.78
N ARG A 3 -27.95 -4.78 34.01
CA ARG A 3 -27.84 -3.30 34.04
C ARG A 3 -27.61 -2.63 32.68
N ILE A 4 -27.22 -3.39 31.67
CA ILE A 4 -26.86 -2.86 30.34
C ILE A 4 -28.08 -2.83 29.41
N LEU A 5 -28.98 -3.80 29.54
CA LEU A 5 -30.18 -3.94 28.71
C LEU A 5 -31.13 -2.72 28.78
N PRO A 6 -31.51 -2.21 29.98
CA PRO A 6 -32.40 -1.06 30.06
C PRO A 6 -31.79 0.20 29.41
N ARG A 7 -30.47 0.39 29.57
CA ARG A 7 -29.73 1.52 28.97
C ARG A 7 -29.63 1.43 27.45
N LEU A 8 -29.55 0.22 26.90
CA LEU A 8 -29.56 -0.01 25.46
C LEU A 8 -30.95 0.22 24.88
N ILE A 9 -32.00 -0.28 25.54
CA ILE A 9 -33.39 -0.09 25.11
C ILE A 9 -33.76 1.39 25.12
N ALA A 10 -33.43 2.12 26.20
CA ALA A 10 -33.64 3.57 26.26
C ALA A 10 -32.92 4.31 25.12
N LYS A 11 -31.64 3.98 24.87
CA LYS A 11 -30.89 4.57 23.75
C LYS A 11 -31.42 4.20 22.37
N LEU A 12 -32.00 3.01 22.21
CA LEU A 12 -32.63 2.58 20.96
C LEU A 12 -33.98 3.28 20.73
N ALA A 13 -34.73 3.54 21.81
CA ALA A 13 -35.97 4.29 21.75
C ALA A 13 -35.75 5.78 21.43
N ASP A 14 -34.67 6.38 21.94
CA ASP A 14 -34.30 7.78 21.69
C ASP A 14 -33.70 8.01 20.29
N GLN A 15 -33.32 6.95 19.55
CA GLN A 15 -32.75 7.09 18.21
C GLN A 15 -33.86 7.00 17.15
N PRO A 16 -34.12 8.06 16.35
CA PRO A 16 -35.07 7.95 15.25
C PRO A 16 -34.60 6.86 14.29
N ALA A 17 -35.56 6.11 13.72
CA ALA A 17 -35.38 4.88 12.94
C ALA A 17 -34.56 5.02 11.64
N GLN A 18 -33.79 6.09 11.46
CA GLN A 18 -33.03 6.36 10.25
C GLN A 18 -31.54 6.47 10.54
N GLN A 19 -30.82 5.58 9.86
CA GLN A 19 -29.37 5.41 9.79
C GLN A 19 -28.74 4.68 10.98
N HIS A 20 -28.45 3.40 10.76
CA HIS A 20 -27.45 2.65 11.52
C HIS A 20 -26.14 3.44 11.62
N GLN A 21 -26.00 4.26 12.65
CA GLN A 21 -24.73 4.90 12.96
C GLN A 21 -23.78 3.78 13.33
N ARG A 22 -22.84 3.46 12.44
CA ARG A 22 -21.73 2.54 12.73
C ARG A 22 -21.14 2.98 14.07
N PHE A 23 -21.16 2.10 15.07
CA PHE A 23 -20.51 2.36 16.36
C PHE A 23 -19.02 2.58 16.12
N VAL A 24 -18.61 3.83 15.90
CA VAL A 24 -17.21 4.20 15.80
C VAL A 24 -16.68 4.19 17.21
N VAL A 25 -16.21 3.03 17.67
CA VAL A 25 -15.45 2.93 18.91
C VAL A 25 -14.25 3.86 18.74
N LYS A 26 -14.28 5.00 19.45
CA LYS A 26 -13.15 5.93 19.51
C LYS A 26 -11.99 5.16 20.12
N ARG A 27 -11.13 4.58 19.28
CA ARG A 27 -9.92 3.90 19.74
C ARG A 27 -9.10 4.92 20.52
N LYS A 28 -8.97 4.72 21.84
CA LYS A 28 -8.08 5.49 22.68
C LYS A 28 -6.69 5.40 22.05
N ARG A 29 -6.21 6.50 21.48
CA ARG A 29 -4.88 6.53 20.87
C ARG A 29 -3.87 6.33 22.00
N LYS A 30 -3.00 5.33 21.88
CA LYS A 30 -1.92 5.13 22.85
C LYS A 30 -1.15 6.45 22.98
N MET A 31 -1.00 6.95 24.21
CA MET A 31 -0.14 8.09 24.49
C MET A 31 1.31 7.65 24.28
N SER A 32 2.14 8.53 23.71
CA SER A 32 3.58 8.31 23.74
C SER A 32 3.99 8.26 25.20
N ARG A 33 4.74 7.20 25.54
CA ARG A 33 5.36 7.08 26.86
C ARG A 33 6.76 7.67 26.85
N HIS A 34 7.17 8.38 25.81
CA HIS A 34 8.52 8.89 25.69
C HIS A 34 8.82 9.84 26.85
N GLU A 35 9.81 9.45 27.65
CA GLU A 35 10.44 10.23 28.69
C GLU A 35 11.89 10.40 28.27
N PRO A 36 12.47 11.61 28.37
CA PRO A 36 13.88 11.80 28.07
C PRO A 36 14.70 10.91 29.00
N VAL A 37 15.57 10.09 28.41
CA VAL A 37 16.44 9.22 29.18
C VAL A 37 17.47 10.11 29.89
N PRO A 38 17.65 9.94 31.22
CA PRO A 38 18.69 10.68 31.93
C PRO A 38 20.06 10.47 31.26
N PRO A 39 20.99 11.44 31.36
CA PRO A 39 22.33 11.27 30.79
C PRO A 39 22.95 9.97 31.28
N ARG A 40 23.78 9.34 30.44
CA ARG A 40 24.46 8.10 30.83
C ARG A 40 25.29 8.43 32.06
N PRO A 41 25.09 7.73 33.20
CA PRO A 41 25.88 8.00 34.39
C PRO A 41 27.35 7.71 34.07
N SER A 42 28.23 8.53 34.62
CA SER A 42 29.65 8.24 34.59
C SER A 42 29.94 7.05 35.49
N PHE A 43 30.98 6.29 35.18
CA PHE A 43 31.49 5.26 36.09
C PHE A 43 32.79 5.69 36.78
N ASP A 44 33.15 6.97 36.63
CA ASP A 44 34.29 7.58 37.30
C ASP A 44 33.96 7.84 38.77
N PRO A 45 34.65 7.19 39.73
CA PRO A 45 34.38 7.37 41.16
C PRO A 45 34.53 8.82 41.63
N SER A 46 35.37 9.61 40.96
CA SER A 46 35.59 11.02 41.34
C SER A 46 34.36 11.90 41.14
N GLN A 47 33.40 11.46 40.31
CA GLN A 47 32.19 12.21 39.99
C GLN A 47 31.04 11.93 40.98
N TYR A 48 31.24 11.01 41.93
CA TYR A 48 30.24 10.65 42.92
C TYR A 48 30.81 10.77 44.34
N PRO A 49 30.15 11.51 45.25
CA PRO A 49 30.59 11.59 46.64
C PRO A 49 30.38 10.26 47.39
N GLU A 50 29.51 9.39 46.85
CA GLU A 50 29.17 8.08 47.40
C GLU A 50 29.12 7.03 46.27
N SER A 51 28.98 5.75 46.63
CA SER A 51 28.81 4.69 45.62
C SER A 51 27.66 5.02 44.66
N ILE A 52 27.90 4.86 43.35
CA ILE A 52 26.89 5.00 42.29
C ILE A 52 25.64 4.15 42.55
N LEU A 53 25.77 3.08 43.32
CA LEU A 53 24.65 2.20 43.68
C LEU A 53 23.66 2.83 44.66
N LEU A 54 24.13 3.75 45.51
CA LEU A 54 23.35 4.45 46.52
C LEU A 54 22.73 5.75 45.98
N SER A 55 23.19 6.22 44.82
CA SER A 55 22.64 7.40 44.17
C SER A 55 21.16 7.18 43.78
N PRO A 56 20.26 8.16 43.97
CA PRO A 56 18.84 8.03 43.64
C PRO A 56 18.59 7.80 42.13
N ASP A 57 19.52 8.26 41.28
CA ASP A 57 19.50 8.10 39.82
C ASP A 57 20.31 6.88 39.33
N ASN A 58 20.48 5.87 40.19
CA ASN A 58 21.23 4.66 39.85
C ASN A 58 20.51 3.85 38.74
N PRO A 59 21.18 3.55 37.61
CA PRO A 59 20.58 2.81 36.49
C PRO A 59 20.09 1.40 36.85
N ILE A 60 20.55 0.83 37.97
CA ILE A 60 20.13 -0.48 38.46
C ILE A 60 18.80 -0.36 39.23
N THR A 61 18.71 0.54 40.21
CA THR A 61 17.48 0.72 41.02
C THR A 61 16.38 1.46 40.23
N SER A 62 16.75 2.48 39.45
CA SER A 62 15.85 3.29 38.62
C SER A 62 15.83 2.84 37.15
N SER A 63 16.10 1.55 36.87
CA SER A 63 16.23 1.00 35.50
C SER A 63 15.11 1.42 34.53
N ARG A 64 13.87 1.59 35.02
CA ARG A 64 12.71 2.07 34.23
C ARG A 64 12.88 3.47 33.64
N GLN A 65 13.61 4.37 34.31
CA GLN A 65 13.91 5.72 33.84
C GLN A 65 14.95 5.68 32.71
N HIS A 66 15.83 4.68 32.71
CA HIS A 66 16.85 4.47 31.67
C HIS A 66 16.36 3.65 30.47
N VAL A 67 15.12 3.14 30.49
CA VAL A 67 14.53 2.44 29.34
C VAL A 67 14.28 3.44 28.22
N ARG A 68 15.04 3.30 27.12
CA ARG A 68 14.79 4.03 25.87
C ARG A 68 13.41 3.66 25.33
N ARG A 69 12.47 4.59 25.39
CA ARG A 69 11.13 4.43 24.82
C ARG A 69 11.09 5.01 23.41
N LYS A 70 10.32 4.38 22.53
CA LYS A 70 10.17 4.84 21.14
C LYS A 70 9.47 6.20 21.12
N THR A 71 10.02 7.10 20.33
CA THR A 71 9.42 8.37 19.95
C THR A 71 8.21 8.17 19.04
N LEU A 72 7.33 9.16 18.98
CA LEU A 72 6.30 9.29 17.97
C LEU A 72 6.95 9.23 16.58
N PRO A 73 6.38 8.45 15.64
CA PRO A 73 6.92 8.39 14.29
C PRO A 73 6.85 9.78 13.65
N PRO A 74 7.88 10.20 12.90
CA PRO A 74 7.86 11.47 12.21
C PRO A 74 6.72 11.48 11.19
N ARG A 75 6.20 12.68 10.91
CA ARG A 75 5.12 12.87 9.94
C ARG A 75 5.66 13.63 8.74
N VAL A 76 5.19 13.28 7.55
CA VAL A 76 5.53 13.99 6.31
C VAL A 76 5.30 15.49 6.43
N PHE A 77 4.24 15.88 7.13
CA PHE A 77 3.87 17.27 7.36
C PHE A 77 3.29 17.46 8.75
N ILE A 78 3.59 18.61 9.33
CA ILE A 78 3.01 19.06 10.58
C ILE A 78 2.47 20.47 10.37
N ALA A 79 1.20 20.66 10.75
CA ALA A 79 0.60 21.99 10.73
C ALA A 79 1.37 22.93 11.65
N LYS A 80 1.61 24.17 11.19
CA LYS A 80 2.29 25.21 11.99
C LYS A 80 1.57 25.36 13.34
N GLY A 81 2.32 25.28 14.44
CA GLY A 81 1.77 25.39 15.79
C GLY A 81 1.16 24.11 16.36
N ALA A 82 1.43 22.93 15.79
CA ALA A 82 1.01 21.65 16.39
C ALA A 82 1.58 21.49 17.81
N LYS A 83 0.72 21.64 18.82
CA LYS A 83 1.07 21.49 20.23
C LYS A 83 1.22 20.00 20.60
N PRO A 84 2.08 19.67 21.59
CA PRO A 84 2.09 18.33 22.16
C PRO A 84 0.71 18.01 22.76
N ARG A 85 0.35 16.73 22.83
CA ARG A 85 -0.89 16.33 23.50
C ARG A 85 -0.79 16.61 25.00
N GLN A 86 -1.92 16.93 25.64
CA GLN A 86 -1.98 17.08 27.09
C GLN A 86 -1.41 15.82 27.77
N GLY A 87 -0.41 16.01 28.64
CA GLY A 87 0.32 14.92 29.32
C GLY A 87 1.39 14.20 28.51
N SER A 88 1.63 14.58 27.24
CA SER A 88 2.76 14.10 26.45
C SER A 88 3.85 15.16 26.43
N MET A 89 5.06 14.80 26.85
CA MET A 89 6.24 15.67 26.69
C MET A 89 6.68 15.77 25.23
N GLU A 90 6.33 14.76 24.43
CA GLU A 90 6.79 14.64 23.06
C GLU A 90 5.96 15.48 22.07
N ARG A 91 6.65 16.32 21.30
CA ARG A 91 6.09 17.06 20.18
C ARG A 91 6.16 16.20 18.91
N PRO A 92 5.13 16.22 18.04
CA PRO A 92 5.23 15.56 16.75
C PRO A 92 6.36 16.21 15.93
N ARG A 93 7.21 15.39 15.31
CA ARG A 93 8.34 15.83 14.47
C ARG A 93 8.01 15.68 12.98
N GLU A 94 8.41 16.66 12.17
CA GLU A 94 8.30 16.57 10.71
C GLU A 94 9.43 15.69 10.16
N MET A 95 9.19 15.00 9.05
CA MET A 95 10.23 14.24 8.35
C MET A 95 11.27 15.17 7.74
N THR A 96 12.54 14.83 7.94
CA THR A 96 13.67 15.44 7.23
C THR A 96 13.59 15.20 5.72
N ALA A 97 14.41 15.89 4.92
CA ALA A 97 14.45 15.67 3.46
C ALA A 97 14.83 14.23 3.12
N GLU A 98 15.86 13.68 3.78
CA GLU A 98 16.30 12.29 3.61
C GLU A 98 15.20 11.29 3.99
N GLU A 99 14.54 11.47 5.13
CA GLU A 99 13.41 10.62 5.53
C GLU A 99 12.28 10.69 4.50
N ARG A 100 11.99 11.87 3.93
CA ARG A 100 11.00 12.02 2.86
C ARG A 100 11.43 11.31 1.58
N ARG A 101 12.72 11.34 1.22
CA ARG A 101 13.28 10.61 0.08
C ARG A 101 13.21 9.10 0.27
N TRP A 102 13.47 8.59 1.48
CA TRP A 102 13.27 7.17 1.77
C TRP A 102 11.79 6.80 1.76
N TRP A 103 10.95 7.68 2.31
CA TRP A 103 9.49 7.51 2.31
C TRP A 103 8.88 7.66 0.91
N SER A 104 9.54 8.32 -0.04
CA SER A 104 9.08 8.40 -1.43
C SER A 104 9.40 7.14 -2.25
N SER A 105 10.37 6.34 -1.80
CA SER A 105 10.75 5.09 -2.47
C SER A 105 9.78 3.94 -2.13
N PRO A 106 9.06 3.36 -3.11
CA PRO A 106 8.15 2.24 -2.85
C PRO A 106 8.90 0.99 -2.38
N TYR A 107 10.12 0.76 -2.87
CA TYR A 107 10.93 -0.40 -2.50
C TYR A 107 11.31 -0.37 -1.02
N LEU A 108 11.80 0.78 -0.55
CA LEU A 108 12.15 0.97 0.86
C LEU A 108 10.90 0.85 1.74
N ARG A 109 9.74 1.34 1.28
CA ARG A 109 8.49 1.16 2.00
C ARG A 109 8.09 -0.31 2.16
N MET A 110 8.13 -1.09 1.07
CA MET A 110 7.82 -2.52 1.13
C MET A 110 8.75 -3.25 2.09
N LEU A 111 10.05 -2.94 2.06
CA LEU A 111 11.05 -3.53 2.95
C LEU A 111 10.88 -3.08 4.41
N SER A 112 10.45 -1.83 4.64
CA SER A 112 10.18 -1.30 5.99
C SER A 112 8.87 -1.80 6.61
N SER A 113 8.03 -2.48 5.83
CA SER A 113 6.78 -3.05 6.33
C SER A 113 7.07 -4.11 7.40
N SER A 114 6.11 -4.33 8.32
CA SER A 114 6.35 -5.23 9.44
C SER A 114 6.67 -6.65 8.97
N THR A 115 7.65 -7.31 9.57
CA THR A 115 8.00 -8.69 9.21
C THR A 115 7.03 -9.69 9.84
N ARG A 116 6.66 -10.73 9.10
CA ARG A 116 5.86 -11.87 9.57
C ARG A 116 6.41 -13.16 8.97
N ARG A 117 6.20 -14.26 9.67
CA ARG A 117 6.55 -15.58 9.19
C ARG A 117 5.55 -16.04 8.13
N CYS A 118 6.02 -16.37 6.94
CA CYS A 118 5.23 -17.00 5.90
C CYS A 118 4.91 -18.45 6.29
N VAL A 119 3.65 -18.88 6.17
CA VAL A 119 3.25 -20.24 6.55
C VAL A 119 3.86 -21.32 5.66
N ILE A 120 4.12 -21.01 4.39
CA ILE A 120 4.62 -22.00 3.43
C ILE A 120 6.14 -22.11 3.53
N THR A 121 6.83 -20.97 3.46
CA THR A 121 8.30 -20.96 3.42
C THR A 121 8.93 -20.98 4.81
N GLN A 122 8.12 -20.72 5.85
CA GLN A 122 8.56 -20.57 7.24
C GLN A 122 9.61 -19.46 7.46
N GLN A 123 9.77 -18.55 6.51
CA GLN A 123 10.70 -17.42 6.57
C GLN A 123 10.00 -16.14 7.01
N ASP A 124 10.76 -15.26 7.67
CA ASP A 124 10.29 -13.93 8.03
C ASP A 124 10.45 -12.97 6.84
N LEU A 125 9.32 -12.51 6.31
CA LEU A 125 9.26 -11.59 5.18
C LEU A 125 8.47 -10.33 5.54
N PRO A 126 8.74 -9.18 4.91
CA PRO A 126 7.92 -7.98 5.11
C PRO A 126 6.48 -8.21 4.60
N THR A 127 5.49 -7.69 5.33
CA THR A 127 4.07 -7.92 5.06
C THR A 127 3.60 -7.51 3.67
N ASP A 128 4.26 -6.56 3.01
CA ASP A 128 3.88 -6.14 1.65
C ASP A 128 4.19 -7.21 0.60
N PHE A 129 5.15 -8.11 0.86
CA PHE A 129 5.44 -9.28 0.02
C PHE A 129 4.51 -10.47 0.30
N MET A 130 3.50 -10.29 1.18
CA MET A 130 2.61 -11.34 1.60
C MET A 130 1.13 -10.95 1.46
N ILE A 131 0.30 -11.99 1.35
CA ILE A 131 -1.14 -11.93 1.45
C ILE A 131 -1.54 -12.46 2.82
N ARG A 132 -2.38 -11.69 3.50
CA ARG A 132 -2.97 -12.07 4.77
C ARG A 132 -4.26 -12.84 4.52
N LEU A 133 -4.33 -14.06 5.03
CA LEU A 133 -5.51 -14.91 4.98
C LEU A 133 -6.13 -15.01 6.38
N GLY A 134 -7.36 -14.52 6.51
CA GLY A 134 -8.14 -14.57 7.73
C GLY A 134 -9.04 -15.79 7.78
N LEU A 135 -9.34 -16.26 8.99
CA LEU A 135 -10.39 -17.25 9.19
C LEU A 135 -11.75 -16.57 9.37
N LEU A 136 -12.70 -16.99 8.54
CA LEU A 136 -14.11 -16.64 8.67
C LEU A 136 -14.87 -17.87 9.17
N GLN A 137 -15.50 -17.74 10.34
CA GLN A 137 -16.41 -18.78 10.84
C GLN A 137 -17.77 -18.59 10.17
N LEU A 138 -18.24 -19.61 9.47
CA LEU A 138 -19.61 -19.61 8.98
C LEU A 138 -20.56 -19.91 10.14
N PRO A 139 -21.74 -19.26 10.18
CA PRO A 139 -22.75 -19.60 11.16
C PRO A 139 -23.18 -21.06 10.94
N ALA A 140 -22.95 -21.91 11.94
CA ALA A 140 -23.38 -23.30 11.87
C ALA A 140 -24.93 -23.35 11.85
N PRO A 141 -25.55 -24.18 10.99
CA PRO A 141 -26.98 -24.41 11.04
C PRO A 141 -27.33 -24.99 12.42
N ARG A 142 -28.42 -24.48 13.03
CA ARG A 142 -28.80 -24.76 14.43
C ARG A 142 -28.87 -26.26 14.78
N ALA A 143 -29.07 -27.12 13.79
CA ALA A 143 -29.20 -28.57 13.95
C ALA A 143 -27.88 -29.28 14.32
N ASN A 144 -26.70 -28.77 13.90
CA ASN A 144 -25.41 -29.44 14.12
C ASN A 144 -24.34 -28.46 14.59
N ARG A 145 -24.23 -28.26 15.92
CA ARG A 145 -23.19 -27.41 16.53
C ARG A 145 -21.76 -27.92 16.37
N SER A 146 -21.58 -29.19 16.00
CA SER A 146 -20.27 -29.80 15.76
C SER A 146 -19.64 -29.41 14.42
N ASP A 147 -20.44 -28.97 13.43
CA ASP A 147 -19.94 -28.63 12.09
C ASP A 147 -19.64 -27.12 11.97
N ASN A 148 -18.70 -26.65 12.80
CA ASN A 148 -18.18 -25.29 12.68
C ASN A 148 -17.21 -25.21 11.49
N ARG A 149 -17.77 -25.01 10.29
CA ARG A 149 -16.99 -24.81 9.07
C ARG A 149 -16.31 -23.44 9.10
N SER A 150 -14.98 -23.46 9.12
CA SER A 150 -14.16 -22.26 8.95
C SER A 150 -13.68 -22.17 7.51
N ILE A 151 -13.96 -21.04 6.86
CA ILE A 151 -13.45 -20.74 5.52
C ILE A 151 -12.26 -19.78 5.65
N ILE A 152 -11.21 -20.05 4.89
CA ILE A 152 -10.04 -19.18 4.76
C ILE A 152 -10.32 -18.17 3.65
N MET A 153 -10.26 -16.88 3.98
CA MET A 153 -10.57 -15.77 3.06
C MET A 153 -9.46 -14.71 3.11
N PRO A 154 -9.21 -13.96 2.03
CA PRO A 154 -8.28 -12.84 2.07
C PRO A 154 -8.79 -11.75 3.01
N ASP A 155 -7.91 -11.19 3.85
CA ASP A 155 -8.29 -10.15 4.80
C ASP A 155 -7.26 -9.02 4.85
N GLY A 156 -7.73 -7.77 4.80
CA GLY A 156 -6.89 -6.58 4.88
C GLY A 156 -6.10 -6.27 3.60
N LEU A 157 -6.55 -6.74 2.44
CA LEU A 157 -6.03 -6.32 1.13
C LEU A 157 -6.49 -4.89 0.79
N GLU A 158 -7.74 -4.57 1.10
CA GLU A 158 -8.30 -3.22 0.96
C GLU A 158 -7.68 -2.21 1.94
N HIS A 159 -7.75 -0.93 1.59
CA HIS A 159 -7.25 0.14 2.44
C HIS A 159 -8.15 0.30 3.67
N SER A 160 -7.53 0.54 4.83
CA SER A 160 -8.21 0.52 6.14
C SER A 160 -9.29 1.60 6.32
N LYS A 161 -9.34 2.60 5.43
CA LYS A 161 -10.41 3.60 5.34
C LYS A 161 -11.70 3.02 4.75
N PHE A 162 -11.58 2.06 3.84
CA PHE A 162 -12.71 1.47 3.10
C PHE A 162 -13.21 0.20 3.77
N ALA A 163 -12.29 -0.68 4.18
CA ALA A 163 -12.62 -1.91 4.89
C ALA A 163 -11.76 -2.09 6.14
N SER A 164 -12.39 -2.41 7.27
CA SER A 164 -11.69 -2.88 8.46
C SER A 164 -11.38 -4.37 8.33
N ARG A 165 -10.26 -4.79 8.91
CA ARG A 165 -9.94 -6.22 9.04
C ARG A 165 -11.04 -6.95 9.79
N SER A 166 -11.57 -8.02 9.21
CA SER A 166 -12.66 -8.81 9.78
C SER A 166 -12.16 -9.90 10.73
N SER A 167 -10.99 -10.49 10.43
CA SER A 167 -10.45 -11.61 11.19
C SER A 167 -9.48 -11.15 12.27
N GLY A 168 -9.63 -11.71 13.48
CA GLY A 168 -8.65 -11.55 14.56
C GLY A 168 -7.41 -12.44 14.38
N ARG A 169 -7.63 -13.69 13.95
CA ARG A 169 -6.58 -14.66 13.64
C ARG A 169 -6.37 -14.71 12.12
N ALA A 170 -5.13 -14.62 11.69
CA ALA A 170 -4.76 -14.68 10.29
C ALA A 170 -3.38 -15.28 10.12
N THR A 171 -3.16 -15.88 8.97
CA THR A 171 -1.88 -16.39 8.49
C THR A 171 -1.39 -15.54 7.33
N TYR A 172 -0.09 -15.61 7.06
CA TYR A 172 0.56 -14.88 5.98
C TYR A 172 1.14 -15.87 4.97
N ILE A 173 0.84 -15.62 3.70
CA ILE A 173 1.30 -16.41 2.55
C ILE A 173 2.02 -15.49 1.59
N LEU A 174 2.97 -16.00 0.81
CA LEU A 174 3.62 -15.20 -0.24
C LEU A 174 2.60 -14.55 -1.17
N CYS A 175 2.89 -13.33 -1.61
CA CYS A 175 2.03 -12.56 -2.50
C CYS A 175 2.13 -13.03 -3.94
N TRP A 176 1.95 -14.32 -4.21
CA TRP A 176 2.08 -14.95 -5.52
C TRP A 176 0.90 -15.86 -5.82
N LYS A 177 0.44 -15.85 -7.07
CA LYS A 177 -0.73 -16.61 -7.49
C LYS A 177 -0.49 -18.12 -7.49
N ARG A 178 0.64 -18.57 -8.04
CA ARG A 178 1.00 -20.00 -8.16
C ARG A 178 1.09 -20.73 -6.82
N VAL A 179 1.36 -19.99 -5.76
CA VAL A 179 1.42 -20.50 -4.39
C VAL A 179 0.08 -21.06 -3.93
N PHE A 180 -1.05 -20.57 -4.47
CA PHE A 180 -2.37 -21.07 -4.14
C PHE A 180 -2.71 -22.38 -4.85
N ASP A 181 -2.06 -22.68 -5.98
CA ASP A 181 -2.29 -23.93 -6.72
C ASP A 181 -1.72 -25.14 -5.95
N ASN A 182 -0.63 -24.92 -5.21
CA ASN A 182 0.06 -25.95 -4.40
C ASN A 182 -0.27 -25.87 -2.90
N LEU A 183 -1.33 -25.15 -2.52
CA LEU A 183 -1.62 -24.88 -1.12
C LEU A 183 -2.35 -26.05 -0.46
N ASP A 184 -1.63 -26.84 0.35
CA ASP A 184 -2.26 -27.87 1.20
C ASP A 184 -3.11 -27.21 2.32
N PRO A 185 -4.44 -27.48 2.38
CA PRO A 185 -5.30 -27.01 3.46
C PRO A 185 -4.82 -27.44 4.85
N ASN A 186 -4.09 -28.55 4.97
CA ASN A 186 -3.61 -29.05 6.26
C ASN A 186 -2.61 -28.11 6.94
N MET A 187 -1.94 -27.22 6.18
CA MET A 187 -1.06 -26.19 6.75
C MET A 187 -1.79 -25.24 7.71
N PHE A 188 -3.11 -25.12 7.60
CA PHE A 188 -3.93 -24.27 8.46
C PHE A 188 -4.53 -25.00 9.66
N ARG A 189 -4.24 -26.31 9.86
CA ARG A 189 -4.74 -27.10 11.01
C ARG A 189 -4.37 -26.51 12.37
N ARG A 190 -3.21 -25.83 12.44
CA ARG A 190 -2.77 -25.11 13.65
C ARG A 190 -3.68 -23.94 14.02
N VAL A 191 -4.45 -23.43 13.07
CA VAL A 191 -5.31 -22.25 13.25
C VAL A 191 -6.78 -22.65 13.42
N THR A 192 -7.22 -23.70 12.72
CA THR A 192 -8.59 -24.25 12.77
C THR A 192 -8.56 -25.75 12.47
N ALA A 193 -9.47 -26.52 13.07
CA ALA A 193 -9.52 -27.98 12.88
C ALA A 193 -9.85 -28.38 11.42
N ASN A 194 -10.79 -27.68 10.79
CA ASN A 194 -11.31 -28.01 9.45
C ASN A 194 -11.20 -26.81 8.49
N PRO A 195 -9.97 -26.45 8.07
CA PRO A 195 -9.75 -25.33 7.15
C PRO A 195 -10.25 -25.66 5.75
N HIS A 196 -11.15 -24.83 5.23
CA HIS A 196 -11.60 -24.92 3.84
C HIS A 196 -11.14 -23.68 3.08
N LEU A 197 -10.38 -23.86 2.00
CA LEU A 197 -10.02 -22.79 1.08
C LEU A 197 -11.11 -22.65 0.02
N HIS A 198 -11.63 -21.44 -0.15
CA HIS A 198 -12.66 -21.19 -1.16
C HIS A 198 -12.06 -21.24 -2.57
N THR A 199 -12.74 -21.88 -3.54
CA THR A 199 -12.27 -22.03 -4.92
C THR A 199 -12.01 -20.70 -5.62
N LEU A 200 -12.80 -19.67 -5.31
CA LEU A 200 -12.65 -18.32 -5.87
C LEU A 200 -11.65 -17.44 -5.10
N VAL A 201 -10.91 -17.96 -4.12
CA VAL A 201 -10.01 -17.15 -3.28
C VAL A 201 -8.96 -16.41 -4.12
N VAL A 202 -8.42 -17.05 -5.15
CA VAL A 202 -7.40 -16.49 -6.05
C VAL A 202 -7.97 -15.34 -6.87
N LYS A 203 -9.14 -15.55 -7.47
CA LYS A 203 -9.87 -14.51 -8.22
C LYS A 203 -10.22 -13.33 -7.31
N GLN A 204 -10.65 -13.61 -6.08
CA GLN A 204 -10.97 -12.57 -5.10
C GLN A 204 -9.74 -11.77 -4.67
N ILE A 205 -8.60 -12.42 -4.39
CA ILE A 205 -7.34 -11.73 -4.07
C ILE A 205 -6.94 -10.79 -5.21
N SER A 206 -6.95 -11.33 -6.44
CA SER A 206 -6.65 -10.60 -7.66
C SER A 206 -7.53 -9.35 -7.82
N HIS A 207 -8.85 -9.50 -7.65
CA HIS A 207 -9.82 -8.40 -7.64
C HIS A 207 -9.56 -7.37 -6.54
N LEU A 208 -9.33 -7.82 -5.30
CA LEU A 208 -9.10 -6.93 -4.16
C LEU A 208 -7.76 -6.16 -4.27
N LEU A 209 -6.73 -6.75 -4.87
CA LEU A 209 -5.47 -6.06 -5.17
C LEU A 209 -5.67 -4.97 -6.24
N ARG A 210 -6.48 -5.22 -7.27
CA ARG A 210 -6.89 -4.20 -8.24
C ARG A 210 -7.70 -3.08 -7.58
N LEU A 211 -8.67 -3.43 -6.75
CA LEU A 211 -9.45 -2.48 -5.99
C LEU A 211 -8.57 -1.64 -5.07
N ARG A 212 -7.54 -2.24 -4.46
CA ARG A 212 -6.59 -1.52 -3.62
C ARG A 212 -5.87 -0.41 -4.39
N ILE A 213 -5.47 -0.65 -5.65
CA ILE A 213 -4.86 0.39 -6.50
C ILE A 213 -5.84 1.56 -6.71
N LEU A 214 -7.12 1.27 -7.02
CA LEU A 214 -8.15 2.30 -7.20
C LEU A 214 -8.37 3.10 -5.90
N GLN A 215 -8.43 2.41 -4.76
CA GLN A 215 -8.57 3.04 -3.45
C GLN A 215 -7.39 3.96 -3.13
N GLU A 216 -6.14 3.55 -3.38
CA GLU A 216 -4.97 4.39 -3.15
C GLU A 216 -4.95 5.62 -4.09
N LEU A 217 -5.33 5.46 -5.35
CA LEU A 217 -5.46 6.59 -6.28
C LEU A 217 -6.56 7.57 -5.84
N GLN A 218 -7.67 7.08 -5.31
CA GLN A 218 -8.72 7.91 -4.74
C GLN A 218 -8.20 8.71 -3.54
N LEU A 219 -7.47 8.06 -2.62
CA LEU A 219 -6.87 8.74 -1.47
C LEU A 219 -5.83 9.77 -1.88
N LEU A 220 -5.02 9.46 -2.89
CA LEU A 220 -4.05 10.38 -3.45
C LEU A 220 -4.76 11.63 -4.01
N ALA A 221 -5.82 11.45 -4.80
CA ALA A 221 -6.62 12.56 -5.32
C ALA A 221 -7.22 13.42 -4.20
N GLU A 222 -7.77 12.80 -3.14
CA GLU A 222 -8.30 13.51 -1.97
C GLU A 222 -7.22 14.29 -1.20
N GLN A 223 -6.03 13.72 -1.03
CA GLN A 223 -4.90 14.38 -0.37
C GLN A 223 -4.43 15.59 -1.18
N MET A 224 -4.22 15.42 -2.49
CA MET A 224 -3.81 16.49 -3.38
C MET A 224 -4.82 17.63 -3.46
N GLN A 225 -6.12 17.31 -3.44
CA GLN A 225 -7.18 18.32 -3.46
C GLN A 225 -7.14 19.21 -2.20
N ARG A 226 -6.84 18.63 -1.04
CA ARG A 226 -6.71 19.37 0.23
C ARG A 226 -5.43 20.24 0.26
N TRP A 227 -4.39 19.84 -0.47
CA TRP A 227 -3.05 20.44 -0.41
C TRP A 227 -2.67 21.15 -1.71
N SER A 228 -3.67 21.72 -2.41
CA SER A 228 -3.47 22.59 -3.56
C SER A 228 -2.67 23.83 -3.12
N THR A 229 -1.35 23.66 -3.10
CA THR A 229 -0.36 24.62 -2.64
C THR A 229 -0.08 25.62 -3.76
N ARG A 230 0.28 26.85 -3.38
CA ARG A 230 0.63 27.92 -4.33
C ARG A 230 2.04 27.79 -4.91
N LEU A 231 2.85 26.87 -4.36
CA LEU A 231 4.24 26.72 -4.76
C LEU A 231 4.36 25.86 -6.03
N PRO A 232 5.31 26.18 -6.93
CA PRO A 232 5.61 25.34 -8.08
C PRO A 232 6.29 24.05 -7.60
N VAL A 233 5.52 22.99 -7.41
CA VAL A 233 6.01 21.67 -7.01
C VAL A 233 6.02 20.76 -8.25
N PRO A 234 6.99 19.82 -8.38
CA PRO A 234 6.95 18.78 -9.40
C PRO A 234 5.59 18.07 -9.46
N PRO A 235 5.12 17.70 -10.67
CA PRO A 235 3.86 17.00 -10.83
C PRO A 235 3.96 15.58 -10.26
N ILE A 236 2.99 15.18 -9.45
CA ILE A 236 2.83 13.79 -8.99
C ILE A 236 2.49 12.87 -10.16
N LEU A 237 1.58 13.32 -11.03
CA LEU A 237 1.11 12.58 -12.19
C LEU A 237 1.27 13.45 -13.42
N ARG A 238 1.97 12.93 -14.43
CA ARG A 238 2.16 13.58 -15.72
C ARG A 238 1.60 12.69 -16.82
N ARG A 239 0.93 13.29 -17.80
CA ARG A 239 0.58 12.62 -19.05
C ARG A 239 1.72 12.84 -20.04
N LEU A 240 2.32 11.77 -20.54
CA LEU A 240 3.41 11.87 -21.51
C LEU A 240 2.87 12.33 -22.87
N THR A 241 3.66 13.07 -23.64
CA THR A 241 3.35 13.36 -25.05
C THR A 241 3.46 12.09 -25.90
N ARG A 242 2.99 12.12 -27.14
CA ARG A 242 3.15 10.99 -28.06
C ARG A 242 4.62 10.79 -28.44
N GLU A 243 5.38 11.88 -28.56
CA GLU A 243 6.84 11.87 -28.78
C GLU A 243 7.55 11.18 -27.61
N GLU A 244 7.37 11.69 -26.40
CA GLU A 244 7.99 11.11 -25.19
C GLU A 244 7.68 9.62 -25.03
N PHE A 245 6.44 9.23 -25.35
CA PHE A 245 6.04 7.83 -25.28
C PHE A 245 6.63 6.96 -26.39
N LYS A 246 6.80 7.50 -27.61
CA LYS A 246 7.53 6.83 -28.69
C LYS A 246 9.00 6.68 -28.29
N ASP A 247 9.61 7.70 -27.70
CA ASP A 247 11.01 7.67 -27.25
C ASP A 247 11.25 6.62 -26.17
N VAL A 248 10.37 6.52 -25.17
CA VAL A 248 10.46 5.47 -24.13
C VAL A 248 10.33 4.07 -24.75
N LYS A 249 9.45 3.90 -25.75
CA LYS A 249 9.30 2.62 -26.45
C LYS A 249 10.51 2.26 -27.30
N ASN A 250 11.09 3.24 -27.99
CA ASN A 250 12.21 3.03 -28.91
C ASN A 250 13.52 2.80 -28.15
N THR A 251 13.77 3.61 -27.11
CA THR A 251 15.00 3.51 -26.31
C THR A 251 14.97 2.34 -25.34
N GLY A 252 13.77 1.94 -24.89
CA GLY A 252 13.66 1.00 -23.80
C GLY A 252 14.22 1.53 -22.49
N THR A 253 14.24 2.85 -22.30
CA THR A 253 14.69 3.49 -21.05
C THR A 253 13.71 4.59 -20.63
N ILE A 254 13.63 4.86 -19.33
CA ILE A 254 12.80 5.95 -18.80
C ILE A 254 13.72 7.12 -18.41
N PRO A 255 13.65 8.28 -19.10
CA PRO A 255 14.57 9.41 -18.88
C PRO A 255 14.18 10.30 -17.69
N TYR A 256 13.39 9.78 -16.75
CA TYR A 256 12.82 10.55 -15.64
C TYR A 256 13.32 10.00 -14.30
N PRO A 257 14.14 10.75 -13.54
CA PRO A 257 14.82 10.22 -12.35
C PRO A 257 13.87 9.98 -11.16
N ASN A 258 12.74 10.68 -11.10
CA ASN A 258 11.71 10.51 -10.07
C ASN A 258 10.56 9.60 -10.53
N ALA A 259 10.70 8.90 -11.66
CA ALA A 259 9.68 7.97 -12.14
C ALA A 259 9.59 6.75 -11.23
N VAL A 260 8.35 6.39 -10.88
CA VAL A 260 8.09 5.20 -10.07
C VAL A 260 7.25 4.16 -10.81
N ALA A 261 6.33 4.60 -11.65
CA ALA A 261 5.55 3.71 -12.50
C ALA A 261 5.10 4.44 -13.76
N LEU A 262 5.01 3.71 -14.88
CA LEU A 262 4.43 4.21 -16.11
C LEU A 262 3.20 3.35 -16.45
N LEU A 263 2.02 3.96 -16.56
CA LEU A 263 0.77 3.25 -16.83
C LEU A 263 0.22 3.65 -18.20
N VAL A 264 -0.04 2.68 -19.06
CA VAL A 264 -0.72 2.91 -20.34
C VAL A 264 -2.18 2.56 -20.19
N VAL A 265 -3.05 3.56 -20.12
CA VAL A 265 -4.50 3.39 -19.90
C VAL A 265 -5.26 4.04 -21.05
N PRO A 266 -5.58 3.30 -22.12
CA PRO A 266 -6.40 3.81 -23.20
C PRO A 266 -7.81 4.17 -22.71
N PRO A 267 -8.44 5.21 -23.28
CA PRO A 267 -9.83 5.53 -22.98
C PRO A 267 -10.73 4.39 -23.47
N LEU A 268 -11.72 4.04 -22.66
CA LEU A 268 -12.73 3.07 -23.06
C LEU A 268 -13.65 3.69 -24.13
N LYS A 269 -13.90 2.92 -25.19
CA LYS A 269 -14.93 3.26 -26.17
C LYS A 269 -16.31 3.13 -25.50
N PRO A 270 -17.27 4.01 -25.82
CA PRO A 270 -18.66 3.80 -25.39
C PRO A 270 -19.19 2.49 -25.97
N ASP A 271 -20.13 1.84 -25.29
CA ASP A 271 -20.69 0.59 -25.79
C ASP A 271 -21.40 0.85 -27.13
N PRO A 272 -21.22 -0.01 -28.13
CA PRO A 272 -21.77 0.22 -29.46
C PRO A 272 -23.31 0.26 -29.45
N GLN A 273 -23.93 -0.53 -28.57
CA GLN A 273 -25.39 -0.61 -28.44
C GLN A 273 -25.97 0.50 -27.57
N SER A 274 -25.43 0.71 -26.37
CA SER A 274 -26.00 1.69 -25.43
C SER A 274 -25.58 3.13 -25.74
N LYS A 275 -24.47 3.33 -26.46
CA LYS A 275 -23.74 4.62 -26.63
C LYS A 275 -23.38 5.31 -25.32
N LYS A 276 -23.70 4.72 -24.17
CA LYS A 276 -23.39 5.26 -22.86
C LYS A 276 -21.92 4.95 -22.54
N LYS A 277 -21.29 5.90 -21.87
CA LYS A 277 -19.96 5.69 -21.34
C LYS A 277 -20.08 4.73 -20.15
N LEU A 278 -19.28 3.67 -20.16
CA LEU A 278 -19.24 2.69 -19.09
C LEU A 278 -18.97 3.38 -17.74
N GLU A 279 -19.81 3.10 -16.75
CA GLU A 279 -19.66 3.67 -15.41
C GLU A 279 -18.53 2.97 -14.66
N GLY A 280 -17.78 3.77 -13.88
CA GLY A 280 -16.71 3.24 -13.06
C GLY A 280 -17.25 2.52 -11.83
N SER A 281 -16.88 1.25 -11.64
CA SER A 281 -17.16 0.52 -10.40
C SER A 281 -15.94 0.46 -9.48
N MET A 282 -16.17 0.62 -8.18
CA MET A 282 -15.21 0.40 -7.08
C MET A 282 -15.80 -0.56 -6.03
N SER A 283 -16.69 -1.46 -6.44
CA SER A 283 -17.31 -2.42 -5.53
C SER A 283 -16.29 -3.46 -5.01
N PRO A 284 -16.32 -3.79 -3.71
CA PRO A 284 -15.53 -4.89 -3.15
C PRO A 284 -16.09 -6.27 -3.54
N LEU A 285 -17.35 -6.34 -3.97
CA LEU A 285 -17.94 -7.57 -4.46
C LEU A 285 -17.28 -7.95 -5.79
N PRO A 286 -17.05 -9.26 -6.03
CA PRO A 286 -16.61 -9.72 -7.34
C PRO A 286 -17.62 -9.26 -8.40
N LEU A 287 -17.11 -8.91 -9.57
CA LEU A 287 -17.94 -8.53 -10.69
C LEU A 287 -18.74 -9.75 -11.15
N THR A 288 -19.96 -9.53 -11.62
CA THR A 288 -20.79 -10.62 -12.15
C THR A 288 -20.09 -11.21 -13.39
N GLU A 289 -20.26 -12.50 -13.66
CA GLU A 289 -19.63 -13.14 -14.83
C GLU A 289 -19.92 -12.40 -16.14
N GLU A 290 -21.07 -11.74 -16.26
CA GLU A 290 -21.43 -10.89 -17.39
C GLU A 290 -20.53 -9.67 -17.56
N GLU A 291 -20.08 -9.07 -16.46
CA GLU A 291 -19.18 -7.92 -16.46
C GLU A 291 -17.71 -8.34 -16.68
N GLU A 292 -17.37 -9.59 -16.35
CA GLU A 292 -16.07 -10.19 -16.64
C GLU A 292 -15.96 -10.76 -18.05
N LYS A 293 -17.07 -11.02 -18.75
CA LYS A 293 -17.07 -11.55 -20.12
C LYS A 293 -16.28 -10.62 -21.04
N ILE A 294 -15.07 -11.08 -21.37
CA ILE A 294 -14.20 -10.45 -22.35
C ILE A 294 -14.96 -10.41 -23.69
N PRO A 295 -15.05 -9.25 -24.36
CA PRO A 295 -15.78 -9.15 -25.61
C PRO A 295 -15.30 -10.21 -26.62
N PRO A 296 -16.21 -10.87 -27.35
CA PRO A 296 -15.83 -11.82 -28.40
C PRO A 296 -14.94 -11.09 -29.42
N GLY A 297 -13.72 -11.60 -29.65
CA GLY A 297 -12.67 -10.98 -30.47
C GLY A 297 -11.51 -10.32 -29.71
N VAL A 298 -11.59 -10.18 -28.38
CA VAL A 298 -10.41 -9.84 -27.56
C VAL A 298 -9.63 -11.09 -27.13
N GLN A 299 -10.29 -12.26 -27.07
CA GLN A 299 -9.66 -13.53 -26.70
C GLN A 299 -8.60 -14.00 -27.70
N ASP A 300 -8.74 -13.64 -28.98
CA ASP A 300 -7.80 -14.03 -30.04
C ASP A 300 -6.50 -13.21 -30.01
N ARG A 301 -6.46 -12.12 -29.24
CA ARG A 301 -5.27 -11.28 -29.16
C ARG A 301 -4.29 -11.88 -28.16
N PRO A 302 -2.98 -11.95 -28.50
CA PRO A 302 -1.98 -12.41 -27.56
C PRO A 302 -2.06 -11.58 -26.27
N SER A 303 -2.06 -12.26 -25.13
CA SER A 303 -2.12 -11.61 -23.83
C SER A 303 -0.92 -10.69 -23.67
N LEU A 304 -1.19 -9.39 -23.56
CA LEU A 304 -0.13 -8.42 -23.31
C LEU A 304 0.40 -8.64 -21.89
N PRO A 305 1.73 -8.52 -21.66
CA PRO A 305 2.28 -8.64 -20.31
C PRO A 305 1.63 -7.62 -19.37
N LEU A 306 1.44 -8.01 -18.11
CA LEU A 306 0.87 -7.10 -17.11
C LEU A 306 1.83 -5.95 -16.82
N SER A 307 3.12 -6.25 -16.76
CA SER A 307 4.17 -5.26 -16.68
C SER A 307 5.47 -5.65 -17.39
N THR A 308 6.23 -4.63 -17.79
CA THR A 308 7.60 -4.77 -18.30
C THR A 308 8.50 -3.84 -17.49
N LEU A 309 9.67 -4.31 -17.06
CA LEU A 309 10.60 -3.49 -16.26
C LEU A 309 11.55 -2.75 -17.19
N TYR A 310 11.53 -1.43 -17.16
CA TYR A 310 12.42 -0.58 -17.96
C TYR A 310 13.54 -0.01 -17.07
N PRO A 311 14.81 -0.07 -17.47
CA PRO A 311 15.89 0.63 -16.77
C PRO A 311 15.67 2.15 -16.81
N MET A 312 16.02 2.84 -15.73
CA MET A 312 16.11 4.30 -15.75
C MET A 312 17.37 4.74 -16.47
N SER A 313 17.27 5.84 -17.24
CA SER A 313 18.44 6.44 -17.89
C SER A 313 19.39 6.98 -16.81
N SER A 314 20.46 6.23 -16.54
CA SER A 314 21.44 6.54 -15.50
C SER A 314 22.39 7.63 -15.98
N HIS A 315 21.93 8.87 -16.02
CA HIS A 315 22.79 10.01 -16.36
C HIS A 315 23.57 10.60 -15.16
N MET A 316 23.36 10.11 -13.93
CA MET A 316 23.77 10.85 -12.73
C MET A 316 24.73 10.12 -11.79
N VAL A 317 25.13 8.87 -12.07
CA VAL A 317 26.11 8.19 -11.22
C VAL A 317 27.27 7.69 -12.07
N THR A 318 28.30 8.53 -12.19
CA THR A 318 29.67 8.09 -12.46
C THR A 318 30.14 7.29 -11.26
N ALA A 319 29.61 6.09 -11.08
CA ALA A 319 29.99 5.16 -10.02
C ALA A 319 31.30 4.48 -10.43
N SER A 320 32.41 5.20 -10.32
CA SER A 320 33.74 4.60 -10.46
C SER A 320 34.10 3.68 -9.28
N ASP A 321 33.44 3.82 -8.12
CA ASP A 321 33.92 3.21 -6.86
C ASP A 321 32.93 2.28 -6.13
N LEU A 322 31.74 2.02 -6.67
CA LEU A 322 30.82 1.02 -6.09
C LEU A 322 30.95 -0.32 -6.83
N PRO A 323 31.00 -1.46 -6.12
CA PRO A 323 31.13 -2.77 -6.75
C PRO A 323 30.00 -2.97 -7.77
N GLN A 324 30.36 -3.47 -8.97
CA GLN A 324 29.53 -3.69 -10.16
C GLN A 324 28.29 -4.60 -9.96
N GLN A 325 27.90 -4.91 -8.72
CA GLN A 325 26.87 -5.90 -8.37
C GLN A 325 25.47 -5.33 -8.10
N LEU A 326 25.28 -4.02 -8.01
CA LEU A 326 23.94 -3.47 -7.78
C LEU A 326 23.19 -3.29 -9.10
N SER A 327 22.11 -4.04 -9.28
CA SER A 327 21.22 -3.92 -10.44
C SER A 327 20.72 -2.48 -10.59
N SER A 328 20.76 -1.95 -11.82
CA SER A 328 20.21 -0.64 -12.14
C SER A 328 18.76 -0.53 -11.69
N PRO A 329 18.31 0.59 -11.12
CA PRO A 329 16.94 0.74 -10.69
C PRO A 329 16.00 0.68 -11.91
N GLN A 330 14.97 -0.16 -11.81
CA GLN A 330 14.02 -0.42 -12.90
C GLN A 330 12.65 0.13 -12.54
N VAL A 331 11.98 0.73 -13.51
CA VAL A 331 10.64 1.28 -13.37
C VAL A 331 9.63 0.38 -14.11
N PRO A 332 8.57 -0.09 -13.44
CA PRO A 332 7.55 -0.91 -14.06
C PRO A 332 6.68 -0.09 -15.02
N PHE A 333 6.57 -0.60 -16.25
CA PHE A 333 5.63 -0.20 -17.27
C PHE A 333 4.42 -1.12 -17.21
N TYR A 334 3.26 -0.59 -16.83
CA TYR A 334 2.02 -1.33 -16.69
C TYR A 334 1.11 -1.14 -17.90
N ASN A 335 0.57 -2.24 -18.40
CA ASN A 335 -0.49 -2.20 -19.40
C ASN A 335 -1.86 -2.17 -18.71
N GLY A 336 -2.59 -1.07 -18.83
CA GLY A 336 -3.89 -0.88 -18.19
C GLY A 336 -4.96 -1.91 -18.60
N VAL A 337 -4.83 -2.53 -19.78
CA VAL A 337 -5.74 -3.59 -20.25
C VAL A 337 -5.51 -4.89 -19.49
N SER A 338 -4.26 -5.31 -19.36
CA SER A 338 -3.89 -6.52 -18.61
C SER A 338 -3.98 -6.30 -17.08
N LEU A 339 -3.65 -5.10 -16.62
CA LEU A 339 -3.71 -4.71 -15.22
C LEU A 339 -5.15 -4.71 -14.68
N PHE A 340 -6.12 -4.28 -15.50
CA PHE A 340 -7.55 -4.28 -15.17
C PHE A 340 -8.35 -4.89 -16.32
N PRO A 341 -8.58 -6.21 -16.34
CA PRO A 341 -9.35 -6.85 -17.41
C PRO A 341 -10.79 -6.30 -17.50
N ALA A 342 -11.42 -6.13 -16.33
CA ALA A 342 -12.78 -5.60 -16.21
C ALA A 342 -12.91 -4.17 -16.76
N GLY A 343 -13.89 -3.97 -17.64
CA GLY A 343 -14.24 -2.66 -18.20
C GLY A 343 -14.56 -1.61 -17.12
N PRO A 344 -15.46 -1.89 -16.16
CA PRO A 344 -15.85 -0.92 -15.14
C PRO A 344 -14.68 -0.44 -14.28
N GLN A 345 -13.76 -1.34 -13.93
CA GLN A 345 -12.57 -0.97 -13.16
C GLN A 345 -11.58 -0.14 -13.98
N ARG A 346 -11.42 -0.43 -15.27
CA ARG A 346 -10.63 0.43 -16.19
C ARG A 346 -11.23 1.82 -16.32
N ALA A 347 -12.56 1.92 -16.38
CA ALA A 347 -13.26 3.20 -16.41
C ALA A 347 -12.94 4.02 -15.15
N SER A 348 -13.03 3.38 -13.97
CA SER A 348 -12.65 3.97 -12.68
C SER A 348 -11.18 4.40 -12.66
N LEU A 349 -10.26 3.55 -13.10
CA LEU A 349 -8.82 3.84 -13.15
C LEU A 349 -8.56 5.10 -13.99
N HIS A 350 -9.06 5.10 -15.23
CA HIS A 350 -8.86 6.22 -16.16
C HIS A 350 -9.51 7.50 -15.62
N ALA A 351 -10.70 7.43 -15.02
CA ALA A 351 -11.37 8.56 -14.40
C ALA A 351 -10.57 9.14 -13.23
N LEU A 352 -10.01 8.31 -12.35
CA LEU A 352 -9.16 8.74 -11.23
C LEU A 352 -7.86 9.39 -11.71
N LEU A 353 -7.19 8.82 -12.73
CA LEU A 353 -6.00 9.42 -13.33
C LEU A 353 -6.31 10.80 -13.94
N LEU A 354 -7.42 10.93 -14.68
CA LEU A 354 -7.85 12.23 -15.20
C LEU A 354 -8.22 13.24 -14.10
N ARG A 355 -8.83 12.77 -13.01
CA ARG A 355 -9.12 13.61 -11.84
C ARG A 355 -7.84 14.16 -11.22
N ILE A 356 -6.82 13.32 -11.02
CA ILE A 356 -5.52 13.74 -10.51
C ILE A 356 -4.86 14.75 -11.46
N LEU A 357 -4.87 14.50 -12.78
CA LEU A 357 -4.34 15.45 -13.76
C LEU A 357 -5.08 16.79 -13.75
N THR A 358 -6.39 16.77 -13.51
CA THR A 358 -7.19 18.00 -13.40
C THR A 358 -6.78 18.80 -12.17
N ILE A 359 -6.58 18.14 -11.03
CA ILE A 359 -6.06 18.77 -9.80
C ILE A 359 -4.66 19.35 -10.05
N GLU A 360 -3.78 18.63 -10.75
CA GLU A 360 -2.45 19.13 -11.12
C GLU A 360 -2.50 20.33 -12.06
N ARG A 361 -3.40 20.32 -13.05
CA ARG A 361 -3.59 21.46 -13.94
C ARG A 361 -4.09 22.68 -13.17
N GLN A 362 -5.06 22.50 -12.27
CA GLN A 362 -5.59 23.59 -11.44
C GLN A 362 -4.51 24.16 -10.51
N ALA A 363 -3.70 23.30 -9.88
CA ALA A 363 -2.57 23.73 -9.05
C ALA A 363 -1.56 24.56 -9.86
N ARG A 364 -1.21 24.11 -11.07
CA ARG A 364 -0.31 24.85 -11.99
C ARG A 364 -0.89 26.19 -12.44
N VAL A 365 -2.17 26.24 -12.81
CA VAL A 365 -2.84 27.49 -13.21
C VAL A 365 -2.83 28.50 -12.06
N ARG A 366 -3.09 28.05 -10.82
CA ARG A 366 -3.03 28.90 -9.63
C ARG A 366 -1.62 29.40 -9.33
N ALA A 367 -0.59 28.57 -9.51
CA ALA A 367 0.81 28.96 -9.33
C ALA A 367 1.27 29.94 -10.43
N LYS A 368 0.77 29.79 -11.66
CA LYS A 368 1.10 30.61 -12.83
C LYS A 368 0.22 31.84 -13.03
N ALA A 369 -0.72 32.14 -12.13
CA ALA A 369 -1.59 33.32 -12.27
C ALA A 369 -0.80 34.65 -12.37
N ASN A 370 0.50 34.64 -12.02
CA ASN A 370 1.42 35.77 -12.15
C ASN A 370 2.25 35.76 -13.47
N SER A 371 2.17 34.70 -14.29
CA SER A 371 2.92 34.57 -15.54
C SER A 371 1.96 34.42 -16.73
N SER A 372 1.87 35.44 -17.57
CA SER A 372 0.96 35.56 -18.72
C SER A 372 1.33 34.69 -19.93
N THR A 373 1.88 33.48 -19.72
CA THR A 373 2.21 32.58 -20.82
C THR A 373 0.94 31.91 -21.34
N GLY A 374 0.47 32.35 -22.52
CA GLY A 374 -0.72 31.80 -23.18
C GLY A 374 -0.62 30.29 -23.41
N MET A 375 -1.66 29.55 -23.02
CA MET A 375 -1.77 28.12 -23.32
C MET A 375 -2.10 27.94 -24.80
N THR A 376 -1.11 27.68 -25.64
CA THR A 376 -1.37 27.25 -27.03
C THR A 376 -1.88 25.81 -27.03
N ASN A 377 -2.86 25.53 -27.89
CA ASN A 377 -3.36 24.17 -28.08
C ASN A 377 -2.27 23.32 -28.76
N ALA A 378 -1.71 22.36 -28.03
CA ALA A 378 -0.71 21.43 -28.56
C ALA A 378 -1.28 20.67 -29.77
N LYS A 379 -0.56 20.70 -30.90
CA LYS A 379 -0.93 20.02 -32.16
C LYS A 379 -0.01 18.81 -32.41
N GLY A 380 -0.53 17.82 -33.13
CA GLY A 380 0.25 16.67 -33.61
C GLY A 380 0.82 15.80 -32.49
N ASP A 381 2.13 15.62 -32.53
CA ASP A 381 2.90 14.70 -31.70
C ASP A 381 3.14 15.25 -30.27
N GLN A 382 2.94 16.56 -30.08
CA GLN A 382 2.86 17.20 -28.75
C GLN A 382 1.55 16.87 -27.99
N LYS A 383 0.59 16.20 -28.62
CA LYS A 383 -0.66 15.80 -27.95
C LYS A 383 -0.37 14.75 -26.88
N GLY A 384 -1.05 14.86 -25.74
CA GLY A 384 -0.95 13.85 -24.67
C GLY A 384 -1.31 12.45 -25.17
N SER A 385 -0.42 11.49 -24.92
CA SER A 385 -0.57 10.06 -25.21
C SER A 385 -1.56 9.39 -24.24
N HIS A 386 -1.65 8.06 -24.23
CA HIS A 386 -2.41 7.32 -23.21
C HIS A 386 -1.52 6.83 -22.04
N ALA A 387 -0.27 7.30 -22.01
CA ALA A 387 0.69 6.97 -20.96
C ALA A 387 0.67 8.03 -19.86
N PHE A 388 0.57 7.53 -18.63
CA PHE A 388 0.59 8.30 -17.39
C PHE A 388 1.84 7.91 -16.62
N LEU A 389 2.69 8.90 -16.36
CA LEU A 389 3.89 8.76 -15.55
C LEU A 389 3.57 9.17 -14.11
N LEU A 390 3.75 8.23 -13.19
CA LEU A 390 3.68 8.48 -11.74
C LEU A 390 5.08 8.81 -11.22
N CYS A 391 5.21 9.97 -10.60
CA CYS A 391 6.46 10.45 -10.02
C CYS A 391 6.40 10.40 -8.49
N SER A 392 7.54 10.11 -7.85
CA SER A 392 7.70 10.14 -6.40
C SER A 392 9.09 10.63 -6.04
N ASP A 393 9.13 11.76 -5.36
CA ASP A 393 10.30 12.42 -4.81
C ASP A 393 9.98 12.98 -3.42
N GLU A 394 10.97 13.61 -2.78
CA GLU A 394 10.82 14.20 -1.45
C GLU A 394 9.82 15.36 -1.39
N GLU A 395 9.54 16.03 -2.52
CA GLU A 395 8.65 17.18 -2.59
C GLU A 395 7.20 16.77 -2.85
N THR A 396 6.98 15.86 -3.80
CA THR A 396 5.69 15.25 -4.14
C THR A 396 5.08 14.52 -2.94
N VAL A 397 5.87 13.84 -2.10
CA VAL A 397 5.41 13.18 -0.87
C VAL A 397 4.68 14.13 0.07
N LYS A 398 5.06 15.42 0.10
CA LYS A 398 4.31 16.42 0.88
C LYS A 398 2.88 16.58 0.36
N ARG A 399 2.65 16.53 -0.94
CA ARG A 399 1.31 16.76 -1.53
C ARG A 399 0.40 15.53 -1.48
N GLY A 400 0.99 14.34 -1.51
CA GLY A 400 0.25 13.09 -1.44
C GLY A 400 1.14 11.87 -1.46
N ASP A 401 0.56 10.74 -1.04
CA ASP A 401 1.29 9.49 -0.90
C ASP A 401 1.30 8.65 -2.19
N THR A 402 2.21 9.00 -3.12
CA THR A 402 2.39 8.29 -4.40
C THR A 402 3.03 6.91 -4.24
N ALA A 403 3.94 6.77 -3.27
CA ALA A 403 4.57 5.49 -2.97
C ALA A 403 3.54 4.44 -2.54
N ALA A 404 2.47 4.81 -1.83
CA ALA A 404 1.39 3.86 -1.50
C ALA A 404 0.71 3.27 -2.73
N VAL A 405 0.46 4.09 -3.76
CA VAL A 405 -0.07 3.63 -5.06
C VAL A 405 0.92 2.70 -5.75
N ALA A 406 2.19 3.05 -5.75
CA ALA A 406 3.25 2.23 -6.34
C ALA A 406 3.43 0.88 -5.62
N VAL A 407 3.34 0.85 -4.29
CA VAL A 407 3.34 -0.40 -3.51
C VAL A 407 2.13 -1.26 -3.91
N ALA A 408 0.93 -0.69 -4.04
CA ALA A 408 -0.24 -1.45 -4.48
C ALA A 408 -0.05 -2.04 -5.90
N LEU A 409 0.53 -1.28 -6.83
CA LEU A 409 0.88 -1.75 -8.17
C LEU A 409 1.91 -2.89 -8.14
N TRP A 410 2.95 -2.77 -7.32
CA TRP A 410 3.96 -3.81 -7.12
C TRP A 410 3.37 -5.09 -6.52
N ARG A 411 2.44 -4.98 -5.56
CA ARG A 411 1.78 -6.14 -4.97
C ARG A 411 0.92 -6.90 -5.98
N LEU A 412 0.18 -6.20 -6.84
CA LEU A 412 -0.56 -6.84 -7.92
C LEU A 412 0.39 -7.51 -8.93
N ARG A 413 1.48 -6.83 -9.30
CA ARG A 413 2.52 -7.40 -10.16
C ARG A 413 3.10 -8.69 -9.60
N MET A 414 3.55 -8.66 -8.34
CA MET A 414 4.09 -9.84 -7.66
C MET A 414 3.08 -10.97 -7.63
N PHE A 415 1.80 -10.66 -7.40
CA PHE A 415 0.75 -11.67 -7.38
C PHE A 415 0.56 -12.35 -8.73
N GLU A 416 0.37 -11.58 -9.80
CA GLU A 416 0.04 -12.13 -11.12
C GLU A 416 1.25 -12.66 -11.90
N GLU A 417 2.40 -11.98 -11.83
CA GLU A 417 3.62 -12.30 -12.59
C GLU A 417 4.70 -12.97 -11.74
N GLY A 418 4.39 -13.39 -10.51
CA GLY A 418 5.34 -14.11 -9.66
C GLY A 418 5.88 -15.35 -10.39
N THR A 419 7.20 -15.39 -10.61
CA THR A 419 7.92 -16.55 -11.14
C THR A 419 7.81 -17.73 -10.20
N ASP A 420 8.06 -18.95 -10.71
CA ASP A 420 8.05 -20.14 -9.87
C ASP A 420 8.99 -19.98 -8.68
N TRP A 421 8.49 -20.32 -7.50
CA TRP A 421 9.27 -20.29 -6.24
C TRP A 421 10.55 -21.11 -6.35
N GLU A 422 10.51 -22.18 -7.13
CA GLU A 422 11.61 -23.10 -7.30
C GLU A 422 12.78 -22.44 -8.06
N GLU A 423 12.51 -21.76 -9.18
CA GLU A 423 13.53 -21.02 -9.94
C GLU A 423 13.99 -19.74 -9.23
N SER A 424 13.10 -19.16 -8.43
CA SER A 424 13.31 -17.91 -7.67
C SER A 424 14.19 -18.07 -6.42
N SER A 425 14.72 -19.27 -6.16
CA SER A 425 15.52 -19.62 -4.98
C SER A 425 16.82 -18.80 -4.80
N ARG A 426 17.12 -17.84 -5.68
CA ARG A 426 18.34 -17.00 -5.61
C ARG A 426 18.19 -15.75 -4.73
N TRP A 427 17.02 -15.11 -4.66
CA TRP A 427 16.82 -13.93 -3.79
C TRP A 427 16.23 -14.28 -2.43
N VAL A 428 15.70 -15.49 -2.31
CA VAL A 428 15.33 -16.09 -1.05
C VAL A 428 16.49 -16.96 -0.61
N LEU A 429 17.29 -16.46 0.33
CA LEU A 429 18.25 -17.32 1.01
C LEU A 429 17.46 -18.45 1.67
N ARG A 430 17.50 -19.65 1.07
CA ARG A 430 17.14 -20.88 1.76
C ARG A 430 18.17 -21.02 2.88
N GLN A 431 17.89 -20.44 4.04
CA GLN A 431 18.44 -20.99 5.25
C GLN A 431 17.95 -22.44 5.25
N LYS A 432 18.86 -23.37 4.93
CA LYS A 432 18.66 -24.79 5.21
C LYS A 432 18.43 -24.82 6.72
N TYR A 433 17.18 -24.76 7.13
CA TYR A 433 16.81 -25.15 8.48
C TYR A 433 17.30 -26.59 8.57
N ARG A 434 18.40 -26.80 9.30
CA ARG A 434 18.64 -28.09 9.94
C ARG A 434 17.34 -28.35 10.67
N SER A 435 16.61 -29.39 10.27
CA SER A 435 15.62 -29.98 11.16
C SER A 435 16.39 -30.19 12.46
N VAL A 436 16.09 -29.40 13.47
CA VAL A 436 16.44 -29.80 14.81
C VAL A 436 15.40 -30.88 15.06
N ASP A 437 15.78 -32.12 14.79
CA ASP A 437 15.06 -33.30 15.22
C ASP A 437 15.07 -33.23 16.74
N VAL A 438 14.08 -32.52 17.29
CA VAL A 438 13.72 -32.55 18.69
C VAL A 438 12.39 -33.27 18.71
N PHE A 439 12.33 -34.32 19.53
CA PHE A 439 11.29 -35.35 19.65
C PHE A 439 11.52 -36.59 18.78
N GLU A 440 12.55 -37.35 19.15
CA GLU A 440 12.33 -38.75 19.55
C GLU A 440 12.29 -38.83 21.08
#